data_AF-A0A3L7VDI0-F1
#
_entry.id   AF-A0A3L7VDI0-F1
#
_cell.length_a   1.000
_cell.length_b   1.000
_cell.length_c   1.000
_cell.angle_alpha   90.00
_cell.angle_beta   90.00
_cell.angle_gamma   90.00
#
_symmetry.space_group_name_H-M   'P 1'
#
loop_
_entity.id
_entity.type
_entity.pdbx_description
1 polymer ?
#
loop_
_entity_poly.entity_id
_entity_poly.type
_entity_poly.pdbx_seq_one_letter_code
_entity_poly.pdbx_strand_id
1 'polypeptide(L)'
;MRRRGNDTLLVLLLAMLTTLARGEAPPSAVQTGTPRRVIAADSSTKTLAAVGPDGRVEWRLPCGPIHDLHLLPDGHLLYQDGWTRIVELDERRRPVWEYDATTNGNATRPVEVHAFERLPDGTTMVVESGPARIIEVDRAGVIRRTISLQVDAPSTHSDTRNARKTDTGTYLVAHEQDGVVREYDAAGSIVWEYDVPLFDRPKSKGHGPESFGDQVYSAVRLANGNTLIGTGNGHGVLEVTPGKEIVWRIGQHDLPGITLAWVTQVRRLPNGNTLLVNCHAGPDQPQIVEVTPTKDVAWTFRDFTTFGNSLPVAIVATP
;
A
#
# COMPACT_ATOMS: atom_id res chain seq x y z
N MET A 1 1.68 23.62 -87.33
CA MET A 1 1.92 24.20 -85.99
C MET A 1 2.06 23.04 -85.01
N ARG A 2 3.22 22.91 -84.35
CA ARG A 2 3.64 21.77 -83.51
C ARG A 2 2.92 21.73 -82.15
N ARG A 3 2.70 20.54 -81.59
CA ARG A 3 2.78 20.15 -80.15
C ARG A 3 2.41 18.64 -80.05
N ARG A 4 3.36 17.70 -80.13
CA ARG A 4 4.06 17.01 -79.01
C ARG A 4 3.13 16.67 -77.83
N GLY A 5 2.67 15.41 -77.78
CA GLY A 5 2.22 14.76 -76.55
C GLY A 5 3.45 14.28 -75.77
N ASN A 6 3.45 14.55 -74.46
CA ASN A 6 4.50 14.12 -73.54
C ASN A 6 4.08 12.80 -72.89
N ASP A 7 4.96 11.80 -72.98
CA ASP A 7 4.93 10.58 -72.21
C ASP A 7 5.04 10.89 -70.71
N THR A 8 4.12 10.36 -69.90
CA THR A 8 4.19 10.46 -68.44
C THR A 8 4.83 9.19 -67.89
N LEU A 9 6.10 9.31 -67.49
CA LEU A 9 6.88 8.27 -66.82
C LEU A 9 6.38 8.14 -65.37
N LEU A 10 5.81 6.99 -65.02
CA LEU A 10 5.40 6.66 -63.65
C LEU A 10 6.63 6.24 -62.83
N VAL A 11 7.11 7.10 -61.93
CA VAL A 11 8.15 6.75 -60.96
C VAL A 11 7.48 6.12 -59.74
N LEU A 12 7.66 4.80 -59.56
CA LEU A 12 7.30 4.12 -58.31
C LEU A 12 8.29 4.53 -57.21
N LEU A 13 7.83 5.32 -56.23
CA LEU A 13 8.55 5.52 -54.97
C LEU A 13 8.27 4.32 -54.06
N LEU A 14 9.28 3.47 -53.85
CA LEU A 14 9.25 2.40 -52.86
C LEU A 14 9.55 3.00 -51.48
N ALA A 15 8.53 3.17 -50.64
CA ALA A 15 8.72 3.58 -49.25
C ALA A 15 9.26 2.39 -48.43
N MET A 16 10.55 2.41 -48.08
CA MET A 16 11.09 1.50 -47.08
C MET A 16 10.55 1.92 -45.70
N LEU A 17 9.63 1.13 -45.13
CA LEU A 17 9.34 1.21 -43.70
C LEU A 17 10.52 0.61 -42.93
N THR A 18 11.37 1.45 -42.37
CA THR A 18 12.28 1.05 -41.30
C THR A 18 11.48 0.90 -40.01
N THR A 19 11.21 -0.35 -39.63
CA THR A 19 10.79 -0.68 -38.25
C THR A 19 11.93 -0.32 -37.31
N LEU A 20 11.86 0.86 -36.69
CA LEU A 20 12.64 1.18 -35.50
C LEU A 20 12.27 0.16 -34.44
N ALA A 21 13.19 -0.75 -34.11
CA ALA A 21 13.08 -1.55 -32.91
C ALA A 21 12.96 -0.58 -31.73
N ARG A 22 11.78 -0.55 -31.07
CA ARG A 22 11.64 0.12 -29.78
C ARG A 22 12.54 -0.64 -28.81
N GLY A 23 13.73 -0.10 -28.55
CA GLY A 23 14.58 -0.60 -27.48
C GLY A 23 13.79 -0.62 -26.18
N GLU A 24 13.89 -1.70 -25.42
CA GLU A 24 13.25 -1.81 -24.11
C GLU A 24 13.73 -0.66 -23.21
N ALA A 25 12.82 -0.10 -22.42
CA ALA A 25 13.17 0.95 -21.47
C ALA A 25 14.25 0.43 -20.49
N PRO A 26 15.20 1.29 -20.09
CA PRO A 26 16.22 0.91 -19.12
C PRO A 26 15.57 0.55 -17.76
N PRO A 27 16.25 -0.26 -16.92
CA PRO A 27 15.78 -0.53 -15.57
C PRO A 27 15.74 0.76 -14.75
N SER A 28 14.68 0.93 -13.97
CA SER A 28 14.44 2.08 -13.10
C SER A 28 14.70 1.75 -11.63
N ALA A 29 14.46 0.50 -11.22
CA ALA A 29 14.63 0.06 -9.86
C ALA A 29 16.03 -0.48 -9.57
N VAL A 30 16.53 -0.16 -8.39
CA VAL A 30 17.72 -0.75 -7.78
C VAL A 30 17.28 -1.66 -6.65
N GLN A 31 17.77 -2.91 -6.69
CA GLN A 31 17.54 -3.90 -5.63
C GLN A 31 18.87 -4.41 -5.08
N THR A 32 18.88 -4.78 -3.81
CA THR A 32 19.95 -5.58 -3.20
C THR A 32 19.49 -7.03 -3.04
N GLY A 33 20.39 -7.97 -2.73
CA GLY A 33 20.02 -9.38 -2.54
C GLY A 33 19.49 -10.05 -3.81
N THR A 34 18.63 -11.08 -3.65
CA THR A 34 17.97 -11.76 -4.78
C THR A 34 16.83 -10.87 -5.31
N PRO A 35 16.90 -10.40 -6.57
CA PRO A 35 15.88 -9.49 -7.09
C PRO A 35 14.52 -10.14 -7.23
N ARG A 36 13.45 -9.37 -7.00
CA ARG A 36 12.07 -9.86 -6.99
C ARG A 36 11.16 -8.92 -7.76
N ARG A 37 10.02 -9.45 -8.18
CA ARG A 37 8.94 -8.64 -8.74
C ARG A 37 8.28 -7.83 -7.61
N VAL A 38 8.01 -6.55 -7.88
CA VAL A 38 7.33 -5.64 -6.96
C VAL A 38 6.13 -5.02 -7.65
N ILE A 39 4.96 -5.07 -7.02
CA ILE A 39 3.79 -4.29 -7.40
C ILE A 39 3.58 -3.23 -6.32
N ALA A 40 3.64 -1.96 -6.67
CA ALA A 40 3.51 -0.88 -5.71
C ALA A 40 2.72 0.29 -6.29
N ALA A 41 2.27 1.16 -5.40
CA ALA A 41 1.59 2.39 -5.81
C ALA A 41 2.10 3.60 -5.03
N ASP A 42 2.13 4.74 -5.70
CA ASP A 42 2.60 6.00 -5.17
C ASP A 42 1.63 7.14 -5.50
N SER A 43 1.20 7.85 -4.46
CA SER A 43 0.23 8.95 -4.57
C SER A 43 0.81 10.23 -5.16
N SER A 44 2.12 10.45 -5.04
CA SER A 44 2.81 11.65 -5.53
C SER A 44 3.07 11.61 -7.03
N THR A 45 3.42 10.44 -7.57
CA THR A 45 3.55 10.20 -9.01
C THR A 45 2.27 9.64 -9.64
N LYS A 46 1.21 9.44 -8.84
CA LYS A 46 -0.10 8.94 -9.27
C LYS A 46 0.00 7.65 -10.07
N THR A 47 0.83 6.72 -9.58
CA THR A 47 1.27 5.53 -10.31
C THR A 47 0.96 4.28 -9.51
N LEU A 48 0.30 3.31 -10.14
CA LEU A 48 0.31 1.90 -9.76
C LEU A 48 1.10 1.13 -10.83
N ALA A 49 2.13 0.39 -10.45
CA ALA A 49 2.99 -0.31 -11.42
C ALA A 49 3.52 -1.64 -10.90
N ALA A 50 3.87 -2.53 -11.82
CA ALA A 50 4.75 -3.66 -11.54
C ALA A 50 6.15 -3.39 -12.08
N VAL A 51 7.15 -3.75 -11.29
CA VAL A 51 8.56 -3.76 -11.66
C VAL A 51 9.07 -5.19 -11.55
N GLY A 52 9.71 -5.66 -12.62
CA GLY A 52 10.27 -7.00 -12.70
C GLY A 52 11.54 -7.16 -11.84
N PRO A 53 12.00 -8.41 -11.63
CA PRO A 53 13.28 -8.69 -10.94
C PRO A 53 14.48 -8.01 -11.61
N ASP A 54 14.42 -7.74 -12.91
CA ASP A 54 15.47 -7.06 -13.66
C ASP A 54 15.47 -5.53 -13.48
N GLY A 55 14.54 -5.00 -12.67
CA GLY A 55 14.38 -3.59 -12.37
C GLY A 55 13.61 -2.80 -13.42
N ARG A 56 13.04 -3.44 -14.45
CA ARG A 56 12.23 -2.77 -15.49
C ARG A 56 10.77 -2.71 -15.12
N VAL A 57 10.10 -1.62 -15.51
CA VAL A 57 8.65 -1.49 -15.42
C VAL A 57 7.99 -2.45 -16.41
N GLU A 58 7.20 -3.39 -15.91
CA GLU A 58 6.46 -4.35 -16.74
C GLU A 58 5.14 -3.76 -17.24
N TRP A 59 4.45 -3.01 -16.38
CA TRP A 59 3.23 -2.27 -16.71
C TRP A 59 3.00 -1.13 -15.72
N ARG A 60 2.21 -0.14 -16.15
CA ARG A 60 1.83 1.03 -15.35
C ARG A 60 0.38 1.41 -15.58
N LEU A 61 -0.29 1.81 -14.52
CA LEU A 61 -1.63 2.39 -14.49
C LEU A 61 -1.60 3.71 -13.70
N PRO A 62 -2.49 4.67 -14.00
CA PRO A 62 -2.72 5.79 -13.10
C PRO A 62 -3.38 5.30 -11.80
N CYS A 63 -3.05 5.95 -10.69
CA CYS A 63 -3.81 5.80 -9.43
C CYS A 63 -3.96 7.15 -8.74
N GLY A 64 -5.12 7.37 -8.12
CA GLY A 64 -5.32 8.44 -7.15
C GLY A 64 -4.61 8.16 -5.81
N PRO A 65 -5.00 8.87 -4.74
CA PRO A 65 -4.63 8.52 -3.38
C PRO A 65 -4.84 7.04 -3.06
N ILE A 66 -3.89 6.42 -2.35
CA ILE A 66 -3.88 4.98 -2.08
C ILE A 66 -3.25 4.67 -0.72
N HIS A 67 -3.93 3.89 0.11
CA HIS A 67 -3.43 3.37 1.40
C HIS A 67 -3.51 1.84 1.56
N ASP A 68 -4.12 1.14 0.60
CA ASP A 68 -4.11 -0.33 0.61
C ASP A 68 -4.04 -0.91 -0.81
N LEU A 69 -3.49 -2.11 -0.92
CA LEU A 69 -3.27 -2.81 -2.18
C LEU A 69 -3.17 -4.32 -1.92
N HIS A 70 -3.92 -5.11 -2.67
CA HIS A 70 -3.93 -6.56 -2.56
C HIS A 70 -3.78 -7.23 -3.92
N LEU A 71 -3.04 -8.33 -3.95
CA LEU A 71 -3.03 -9.31 -5.03
C LEU A 71 -3.85 -10.49 -4.53
N LEU A 72 -4.98 -10.73 -5.18
CA LEU A 72 -5.91 -11.78 -4.83
C LEU A 72 -5.40 -13.16 -5.31
N PRO A 73 -5.87 -14.28 -4.73
CA PRO A 73 -5.43 -15.63 -5.11
C PRO A 73 -5.62 -16.00 -6.59
N ASP A 74 -6.57 -15.36 -7.27
CA ASP A 74 -6.85 -15.51 -8.70
C ASP A 74 -6.00 -14.59 -9.60
N GLY A 75 -5.00 -13.91 -9.03
CA GLY A 75 -4.13 -12.99 -9.76
C GLY A 75 -4.72 -11.60 -10.03
N HIS A 76 -5.94 -11.34 -9.55
CA HIS A 76 -6.56 -10.02 -9.63
C HIS A 76 -5.87 -9.04 -8.67
N LEU A 77 -5.91 -7.75 -9.01
CA LEU A 77 -5.48 -6.69 -8.10
C LEU A 77 -6.71 -5.99 -7.52
N LEU A 78 -6.77 -5.87 -6.20
CA LEU A 78 -7.74 -5.02 -5.52
C LEU A 78 -7.00 -3.80 -4.98
N TYR A 79 -7.35 -2.61 -5.46
CA TYR A 79 -6.63 -1.39 -5.12
C TYR A 79 -7.56 -0.20 -4.94
N GLN A 80 -7.03 0.85 -4.32
CA GLN A 80 -7.69 2.12 -4.15
C GLN A 80 -7.34 3.08 -5.28
N ASP A 81 -8.35 3.74 -5.85
CA ASP A 81 -8.17 4.80 -6.84
C ASP A 81 -8.78 6.11 -6.33
N GLY A 82 -8.12 6.71 -5.34
CA GLY A 82 -8.61 7.87 -4.62
C GLY A 82 -9.46 7.52 -3.39
N TRP A 83 -9.91 8.55 -2.68
CA TRP A 83 -10.39 8.37 -1.32
C TRP A 83 -11.67 7.53 -1.19
N THR A 84 -12.51 7.45 -2.22
CA THR A 84 -13.80 6.75 -2.10
C THR A 84 -13.92 5.51 -2.97
N ARG A 85 -12.99 5.31 -3.92
CA ARG A 85 -13.13 4.29 -4.96
C ARG A 85 -12.17 3.13 -4.75
N ILE A 86 -12.72 1.92 -4.72
CA ILE A 86 -11.97 0.66 -4.71
C ILE A 86 -12.27 -0.07 -6.02
N VAL A 87 -11.24 -0.60 -6.66
CA VAL A 87 -11.35 -1.27 -7.96
C VAL A 87 -10.66 -2.62 -7.90
N GLU A 88 -11.34 -3.65 -8.40
CA GLU A 88 -10.74 -4.95 -8.71
C GLU A 88 -10.40 -5.02 -10.20
N LEU A 89 -9.15 -5.34 -10.52
CA LEU A 89 -8.64 -5.50 -11.86
C LEU A 89 -8.31 -6.97 -12.13
N ASP A 90 -8.69 -7.46 -13.30
CA ASP A 90 -8.30 -8.80 -13.76
C ASP A 90 -6.79 -8.90 -14.09
N GLU A 91 -6.35 -10.09 -14.50
CA GLU A 91 -4.96 -10.35 -14.92
C GLU A 91 -4.51 -9.47 -16.10
N ARG A 92 -5.46 -9.00 -16.93
CA ARG A 92 -5.22 -8.09 -18.06
C ARG A 92 -5.37 -6.63 -17.67
N ARG A 93 -5.49 -6.34 -16.37
CA ARG A 93 -5.65 -5.02 -15.77
C ARG A 93 -6.92 -4.28 -16.20
N ARG A 94 -8.00 -5.02 -16.45
CA ARG A 94 -9.33 -4.47 -16.74
C ARG A 94 -10.20 -4.47 -15.49
N PRO A 95 -10.95 -3.40 -15.20
CA PRO A 95 -11.90 -3.37 -14.09
C PRO A 95 -12.95 -4.48 -14.23
N VAL A 96 -13.16 -5.24 -13.16
CA VAL A 96 -14.17 -6.31 -13.07
C VAL A 96 -15.11 -6.14 -11.88
N TRP A 97 -14.76 -5.28 -10.93
CA TRP A 97 -15.62 -4.87 -9.82
C TRP A 97 -15.19 -3.50 -9.30
N GLU A 98 -16.15 -2.70 -8.84
CA GLU A 98 -15.89 -1.39 -8.26
C GLU A 98 -16.79 -1.15 -7.05
N TYR A 99 -16.29 -0.33 -6.12
CA TYR A 99 -17.02 0.19 -4.98
C TYR A 99 -16.78 1.68 -4.85
N ASP A 100 -17.84 2.45 -4.61
CA ASP A 100 -17.77 3.88 -4.30
C ASP A 100 -18.40 4.15 -2.93
N ALA A 101 -17.56 4.54 -1.97
CA ALA A 101 -17.94 4.82 -0.59
C ALA A 101 -19.00 5.92 -0.46
N THR A 102 -19.18 6.78 -1.47
CA THR A 102 -20.21 7.85 -1.45
C THR A 102 -21.63 7.30 -1.56
N THR A 103 -21.81 6.10 -2.11
CA THR A 103 -23.12 5.54 -2.46
C THR A 103 -23.86 4.86 -1.30
N ASN A 104 -23.17 4.56 -0.19
CA ASN A 104 -23.70 3.76 0.93
C ASN A 104 -24.14 4.58 2.14
N GLY A 105 -25.01 5.56 1.90
CA GLY A 105 -25.52 6.46 2.93
C GLY A 105 -24.53 7.57 3.32
N ASN A 106 -23.52 7.80 2.46
CA ASN A 106 -22.49 8.82 2.65
C ASN A 106 -22.63 10.02 1.70
N ALA A 107 -23.69 10.10 0.89
CA ALA A 107 -23.88 11.17 -0.10
C ALA A 107 -23.81 12.60 0.46
N THR A 108 -24.09 12.79 1.76
CA THR A 108 -24.10 14.09 2.43
C THR A 108 -23.05 14.21 3.54
N ARG A 109 -22.05 13.32 3.61
CA ARG A 109 -20.98 13.40 4.60
C ARG A 109 -19.62 13.07 3.98
N PRO A 110 -18.53 13.67 4.46
CA PRO A 110 -17.18 13.28 4.04
C PRO A 110 -16.91 11.81 4.37
N VAL A 111 -16.26 11.09 3.46
CA VAL A 111 -15.80 9.72 3.66
C VAL A 111 -14.48 9.51 2.93
N GLU A 112 -13.54 8.85 3.58
CA GLU A 112 -12.34 8.32 2.96
C GLU A 112 -12.17 6.84 3.37
N VAL A 113 -11.79 6.01 2.41
CA VAL A 113 -11.42 4.62 2.62
C VAL A 113 -9.91 4.56 2.81
N HIS A 114 -9.44 3.81 3.80
CA HIS A 114 -8.00 3.57 3.98
C HIS A 114 -7.60 2.11 4.05
N ALA A 115 -8.56 1.21 4.23
CA ALA A 115 -8.32 -0.22 4.23
C ALA A 115 -9.50 -0.97 3.61
N PHE A 116 -9.17 -2.08 2.96
CA PHE A 116 -10.15 -3.01 2.42
C PHE A 116 -9.51 -4.39 2.26
N GLU A 117 -10.33 -5.43 2.23
CA GLU A 117 -9.86 -6.80 2.11
C GLU A 117 -10.95 -7.68 1.49
N ARG A 118 -10.62 -8.47 0.46
CA ARG A 118 -11.52 -9.51 -0.03
C ARG A 118 -11.51 -10.66 0.97
N LEU A 119 -12.68 -10.97 1.54
CA LEU A 119 -12.83 -12.02 2.53
C LEU A 119 -13.07 -13.40 1.87
N PRO A 120 -12.85 -14.52 2.58
CA PRO A 120 -13.02 -15.87 2.03
C PRO A 120 -14.43 -16.20 1.52
N ASP A 121 -15.47 -15.55 2.07
CA ASP A 121 -16.86 -15.71 1.62
C ASP A 121 -17.20 -14.89 0.37
N GLY A 122 -16.22 -14.16 -0.18
CA GLY A 122 -16.36 -13.33 -1.37
C GLY A 122 -16.87 -11.92 -1.10
N THR A 123 -17.22 -11.56 0.14
CA THR A 123 -17.50 -10.16 0.51
C THR A 123 -16.20 -9.34 0.55
N THR A 124 -16.31 -8.02 0.50
CA THR A 124 -15.20 -7.09 0.69
C THR A 124 -15.39 -6.36 2.00
N MET A 125 -14.46 -6.49 2.93
CA MET A 125 -14.32 -5.58 4.07
C MET A 125 -13.88 -4.22 3.55
N VAL A 126 -14.51 -3.13 4.01
CA VAL A 126 -14.13 -1.75 3.70
C VAL A 126 -14.16 -0.94 4.99
N VAL A 127 -13.11 -0.15 5.23
CA VAL A 127 -13.02 0.73 6.40
C VAL A 127 -13.21 2.17 5.96
N GLU A 128 -14.24 2.82 6.49
CA GLU A 128 -14.66 4.18 6.14
C GLU A 128 -14.35 5.14 7.30
N SER A 129 -13.33 5.98 7.11
CA SER A 129 -13.04 7.16 7.94
C SER A 129 -14.01 8.30 7.62
N GLY A 130 -14.38 9.08 8.63
CA GLY A 130 -15.51 10.01 8.64
C GLY A 130 -16.76 9.36 9.25
N PRO A 131 -17.32 8.29 8.64
CA PRO A 131 -18.35 7.48 9.26
C PRO A 131 -17.87 6.63 10.45
N ALA A 132 -16.55 6.44 10.63
CA ALA A 132 -15.91 5.63 11.67
C ALA A 132 -16.50 4.22 11.76
N ARG A 133 -16.44 3.45 10.67
CA ARG A 133 -16.99 2.09 10.61
C ARG A 133 -16.21 1.16 9.71
N ILE A 134 -16.33 -0.13 10.01
CA ILE A 134 -16.06 -1.22 9.06
C ILE A 134 -17.40 -1.67 8.49
N ILE A 135 -17.44 -1.92 7.19
CA ILE A 135 -18.56 -2.60 6.52
C ILE A 135 -18.05 -3.82 5.76
N GLU A 136 -18.88 -4.85 5.67
CA GLU A 136 -18.66 -5.97 4.75
C GLU A 136 -19.70 -5.87 3.65
N VAL A 137 -19.26 -5.68 2.41
CA VAL A 137 -20.13 -5.49 1.24
C VAL A 137 -20.03 -6.69 0.31
N ASP A 138 -21.14 -7.13 -0.23
CA ASP A 138 -21.11 -8.17 -1.25
C ASP A 138 -20.72 -7.62 -2.64
N ARG A 139 -20.67 -8.52 -3.64
CA ARG A 139 -20.33 -8.17 -5.02
C ARG A 139 -21.31 -7.18 -5.67
N ALA A 140 -22.54 -7.06 -5.17
CA ALA A 140 -23.53 -6.09 -5.63
C ALA A 140 -23.45 -4.75 -4.87
N GLY A 141 -22.51 -4.61 -3.93
CA GLY A 141 -22.34 -3.41 -3.10
C GLY A 141 -23.28 -3.35 -1.91
N VAL A 142 -24.05 -4.41 -1.62
CA VAL A 142 -24.98 -4.44 -0.50
C VAL A 142 -24.20 -4.67 0.79
N ILE A 143 -24.39 -3.78 1.78
CA ILE A 143 -23.83 -3.94 3.13
C ILE A 143 -24.48 -5.14 3.82
N ARG A 144 -23.67 -6.13 4.18
CA ARG A 144 -24.06 -7.34 4.92
C ARG A 144 -23.76 -7.23 6.41
N ARG A 145 -22.77 -6.42 6.77
CA ARG A 145 -22.37 -6.18 8.16
C ARG A 145 -21.85 -4.75 8.32
N THR A 146 -22.09 -4.17 9.49
CA THR A 146 -21.53 -2.89 9.92
C THR A 146 -20.98 -3.04 11.33
N ILE A 147 -19.77 -2.57 11.56
CA ILE A 147 -19.10 -2.53 12.84
C ILE A 147 -18.70 -1.07 13.09
N SER A 148 -19.24 -0.46 14.14
CA SER A 148 -18.85 0.89 14.54
C SER A 148 -17.45 0.88 15.16
N LEU A 149 -16.66 1.89 14.86
CA LEU A 149 -15.32 2.08 15.42
C LEU A 149 -15.36 3.18 16.48
N GLN A 150 -14.54 3.03 17.52
CA GLN A 150 -14.26 4.12 18.45
C GLN A 150 -13.13 4.97 17.90
N VAL A 151 -13.37 6.28 17.80
CA VAL A 151 -12.39 7.28 17.39
C VAL A 151 -12.45 8.43 18.39
N ASP A 152 -11.33 8.72 19.05
CA ASP A 152 -11.26 9.73 20.10
C ASP A 152 -11.01 11.13 19.52
N ALA A 153 -10.26 11.23 18.42
CA ALA A 153 -10.01 12.45 17.67
C ALA A 153 -10.49 12.34 16.19
N PRO A 154 -11.80 12.54 15.93
CA PRO A 154 -12.37 12.36 14.60
C PRO A 154 -11.74 13.23 13.51
N SER A 155 -11.42 12.61 12.39
CA SER A 155 -10.88 13.19 11.18
C SER A 155 -11.22 12.29 9.99
N THR A 156 -11.94 12.82 9.00
CA THR A 156 -12.23 12.05 7.77
C THR A 156 -10.97 11.46 7.13
N HIS A 157 -9.82 12.14 7.29
CA HIS A 157 -8.56 11.72 6.73
C HIS A 157 -7.70 10.85 7.68
N SER A 158 -8.00 10.82 8.98
CA SER A 158 -7.08 10.26 9.99
C SER A 158 -7.74 9.43 11.09
N ASP A 159 -9.03 9.10 10.98
CA ASP A 159 -9.69 8.14 11.88
C ASP A 159 -8.94 6.80 11.90
N THR A 160 -8.53 6.34 10.71
CA THR A 160 -7.88 5.03 10.52
C THR A 160 -6.79 5.08 9.44
N ARG A 161 -5.95 4.04 9.40
CA ARG A 161 -5.11 3.69 8.25
C ARG A 161 -5.42 2.27 7.81
N ASN A 162 -4.53 1.32 8.08
CA ASN A 162 -4.73 -0.07 7.69
C ASN A 162 -5.61 -0.81 8.72
N ALA A 163 -6.37 -1.79 8.22
CA ALA A 163 -7.12 -2.73 9.03
C ALA A 163 -7.11 -4.11 8.37
N ARG A 164 -7.18 -5.17 9.19
CA ARG A 164 -7.24 -6.55 8.74
C ARG A 164 -8.26 -7.34 9.55
N LYS A 165 -8.97 -8.25 8.90
CA LYS A 165 -9.74 -9.27 9.62
C LYS A 165 -8.78 -10.37 10.08
N THR A 166 -8.92 -10.81 11.32
CA THR A 166 -8.10 -11.90 11.87
C THR A 166 -8.74 -13.26 11.57
N ASP A 167 -7.96 -14.34 11.70
CA ASP A 167 -8.46 -15.72 11.57
C ASP A 167 -9.54 -16.06 12.62
N THR A 168 -9.57 -15.34 13.75
CA THR A 168 -10.62 -15.48 14.77
C THR A 168 -11.88 -14.66 14.48
N GLY A 169 -11.91 -13.93 13.36
CA GLY A 169 -13.05 -13.13 12.92
C GLY A 169 -13.18 -11.77 13.61
N THR A 170 -12.16 -11.32 14.34
CA THR A 170 -12.04 -9.96 14.88
C THR A 170 -11.41 -9.03 13.83
N TYR A 171 -11.41 -7.72 14.09
CA TYR A 171 -10.87 -6.70 13.19
C TYR A 171 -9.78 -5.91 13.89
N LEU A 172 -8.56 -5.98 13.40
CA LEU A 172 -7.42 -5.25 13.94
C LEU A 172 -7.23 -3.97 13.13
N VAL A 173 -7.34 -2.81 13.77
CA VAL A 173 -7.43 -1.50 13.14
C VAL A 173 -6.36 -0.56 13.68
N ALA A 174 -5.60 0.06 12.80
CA ALA A 174 -4.70 1.16 13.14
C ALA A 174 -5.48 2.49 13.13
N HIS A 175 -5.64 3.11 14.30
CA HIS A 175 -6.25 4.42 14.46
C HIS A 175 -5.15 5.49 14.46
N GLU A 176 -4.98 6.15 13.32
CA GLU A 176 -3.80 7.00 13.08
C GLU A 176 -3.75 8.21 14.00
N GLN A 177 -4.80 9.05 14.01
CA GLN A 177 -4.78 10.28 14.80
C GLN A 177 -4.79 10.00 16.31
N ASP A 178 -5.45 8.93 16.73
CA ASP A 178 -5.52 8.49 18.12
C ASP A 178 -4.20 7.87 18.60
N GLY A 179 -3.33 7.42 17.69
CA GLY A 179 -2.04 6.81 18.01
C GLY A 179 -2.14 5.40 18.59
N VAL A 180 -3.21 4.67 18.25
CA VAL A 180 -3.56 3.41 18.93
C VAL A 180 -3.95 2.32 17.93
N VAL A 181 -3.63 1.07 18.25
CA VAL A 181 -4.16 -0.10 17.55
C VAL A 181 -5.28 -0.70 18.38
N ARG A 182 -6.46 -0.90 17.78
CA ARG A 182 -7.62 -1.53 18.43
C ARG A 182 -8.02 -2.80 17.71
N GLU A 183 -8.37 -3.83 18.46
CA GLU A 183 -8.99 -5.04 17.96
C GLU A 183 -10.46 -5.05 18.38
N TYR A 184 -11.35 -5.16 17.39
CA TYR A 184 -12.80 -5.18 17.59
C TYR A 184 -13.36 -6.59 17.35
N ASP A 185 -14.30 -7.01 18.18
CA ASP A 185 -15.13 -8.17 17.86
C ASP A 185 -16.20 -7.83 16.79
N ALA A 186 -16.97 -8.84 16.38
CA ALA A 186 -18.03 -8.66 15.38
C ALA A 186 -19.21 -7.79 15.84
N ALA A 187 -19.32 -7.49 17.15
CA ALA A 187 -20.30 -6.58 17.71
C ALA A 187 -19.78 -5.13 17.80
N GLY A 188 -18.50 -4.89 17.51
CA GLY A 188 -17.84 -3.58 17.63
C GLY A 188 -17.33 -3.27 19.03
N SER A 189 -17.20 -4.26 19.91
CA SER A 189 -16.55 -4.08 21.21
C SER A 189 -15.04 -4.18 21.05
N ILE A 190 -14.29 -3.27 21.70
CA ILE A 190 -12.83 -3.35 21.78
C ILE A 190 -12.45 -4.51 22.69
N VAL A 191 -11.79 -5.53 22.14
CA VAL A 191 -11.33 -6.72 22.88
C VAL A 191 -9.83 -6.70 23.17
N TRP A 192 -9.08 -5.86 22.46
CA TRP A 192 -7.67 -5.58 22.72
C TRP A 192 -7.32 -4.18 22.21
N GLU A 193 -6.38 -3.50 22.88
CA GLU A 193 -5.95 -2.16 22.52
C GLU A 193 -4.47 -1.96 22.88
N TYR A 194 -3.73 -1.25 22.06
CA TYR A 194 -2.33 -0.89 22.29
C TYR A 194 -2.04 0.55 21.87
N ASP A 195 -1.71 1.37 22.88
CA ASP A 195 -1.23 2.73 22.71
C ASP A 195 0.20 2.71 22.17
N VAL A 196 0.44 3.30 21.00
CA VAL A 196 1.74 3.25 20.34
C VAL A 196 2.68 4.25 21.02
N PRO A 197 3.77 3.78 21.66
CA PRO A 197 4.58 4.64 22.49
C PRO A 197 5.39 5.64 21.68
N LEU A 198 5.47 6.87 22.19
CA LEU A 198 6.36 7.93 21.68
C LEU A 198 7.84 7.76 22.12
N PHE A 199 8.12 6.81 23.01
CA PHE A 199 9.46 6.57 23.57
C PHE A 199 10.15 7.84 24.09
N ASP A 200 9.40 8.66 24.84
CA ASP A 200 9.84 9.95 25.40
C ASP A 200 10.29 11.01 24.38
N ARG A 201 10.06 10.78 23.07
CA ARG A 201 10.32 11.76 22.01
C ARG A 201 9.08 12.62 21.76
N PRO A 202 9.19 13.96 21.80
CA PRO A 202 8.05 14.83 21.55
C PRO A 202 7.57 14.75 20.10
N LYS A 203 6.26 14.91 19.89
CA LYS A 203 5.68 14.99 18.54
C LYS A 203 6.23 16.22 17.79
N SER A 204 6.55 16.05 16.51
CA SER A 204 6.88 17.13 15.59
C SER A 204 6.14 16.95 14.27
N LYS A 205 5.67 18.07 13.69
CA LYS A 205 4.86 18.05 12.46
C LYS A 205 5.69 17.63 11.26
N GLY A 206 5.03 17.00 10.28
CA GLY A 206 5.65 16.52 9.05
C GLY A 206 5.54 15.00 8.95
N HIS A 207 6.02 14.46 7.84
CA HIS A 207 6.05 13.01 7.57
C HIS A 207 7.46 12.47 7.30
N GLY A 208 8.45 13.37 7.14
CA GLY A 208 9.83 13.02 6.83
C GLY A 208 10.65 12.62 8.07
N PRO A 209 11.93 12.26 7.89
CA PRO A 209 12.82 11.87 8.98
C PRO A 209 12.97 12.90 10.12
N GLU A 210 12.71 14.18 9.83
CA GLU A 210 12.76 15.31 10.77
C GLU A 210 11.52 15.47 11.65
N SER A 211 10.41 14.82 11.27
CA SER A 211 9.15 14.82 12.02
C SER A 211 9.13 13.70 13.06
N PHE A 212 8.04 13.55 13.82
CA PHE A 212 7.85 12.40 14.72
C PHE A 212 6.43 12.37 15.28
N GLY A 213 5.90 11.17 15.46
CA GLY A 213 4.66 10.97 16.19
C GLY A 213 4.34 9.50 16.45
N ASP A 214 3.10 9.25 16.80
CA ASP A 214 2.49 7.95 17.06
C ASP A 214 1.44 7.62 15.99
N GLN A 215 1.42 8.34 14.87
CA GLN A 215 0.47 8.16 13.78
C GLN A 215 0.63 6.78 13.14
N VAL A 216 0.01 5.78 13.74
CA VAL A 216 0.17 4.36 13.41
C VAL A 216 -0.47 4.06 12.07
N TYR A 217 0.22 3.27 11.25
CA TYR A 217 -0.23 2.99 9.89
C TYR A 217 -0.82 1.59 9.75
N SER A 218 -0.17 0.56 10.28
CA SER A 218 -0.64 -0.81 10.12
C SER A 218 -0.39 -1.70 11.33
N ALA A 219 -1.22 -2.72 11.46
CA ALA A 219 -1.06 -3.78 12.44
C ALA A 219 -1.51 -5.12 11.84
N VAL A 220 -0.74 -6.18 12.12
CA VAL A 220 -1.00 -7.54 11.64
C VAL A 220 -0.83 -8.52 12.79
N ARG A 221 -1.85 -9.34 13.04
CA ARG A 221 -1.76 -10.46 13.99
C ARG A 221 -0.87 -11.56 13.37
N LEU A 222 0.16 -11.96 14.10
CA LEU A 222 1.07 -13.03 13.72
C LEU A 222 0.54 -14.38 14.21
N ALA A 223 1.02 -15.47 13.59
CA ALA A 223 0.63 -16.84 13.93
C ALA A 223 0.96 -17.24 15.38
N ASN A 224 1.94 -16.60 16.01
CA ASN A 224 2.28 -16.82 17.42
C ASN A 224 1.38 -16.03 18.40
N GLY A 225 0.39 -15.28 17.90
CA GLY A 225 -0.50 -14.43 18.69
C GLY A 225 0.02 -13.02 18.95
N ASN A 226 1.29 -12.72 18.64
CA ASN A 226 1.81 -11.36 18.74
C ASN A 226 1.24 -10.46 17.64
N THR A 227 1.33 -9.15 17.83
CA THR A 227 0.92 -8.15 16.85
C THR A 227 2.16 -7.43 16.31
N LEU A 228 2.35 -7.46 14.99
CA LEU A 228 3.37 -6.68 14.29
C LEU A 228 2.77 -5.33 13.87
N ILE A 229 3.42 -4.22 14.20
CA ILE A 229 2.89 -2.86 14.03
C ILE A 229 3.87 -2.02 13.24
N GLY A 230 3.43 -1.42 12.14
CA GLY A 230 4.12 -0.34 11.44
C GLY A 230 3.70 0.99 12.04
N THR A 231 4.63 1.66 12.73
CA THR A 231 4.30 2.81 13.58
C THR A 231 4.05 4.11 12.82
N GLY A 232 4.02 4.07 11.48
CA GLY A 232 3.87 5.25 10.62
C GLY A 232 4.90 6.30 10.99
N ASN A 233 4.43 7.44 11.52
CA ASN A 233 5.30 8.55 11.92
C ASN A 233 6.17 8.28 13.16
N GLY A 234 6.05 7.11 13.79
CA GLY A 234 6.95 6.64 14.84
C GLY A 234 8.26 6.05 14.32
N HIS A 235 8.46 6.04 13.00
CA HIS A 235 9.71 5.65 12.32
C HIS A 235 10.20 4.24 12.64
N GLY A 236 9.29 3.28 12.81
CA GLY A 236 9.69 1.95 13.24
C GLY A 236 8.67 0.84 13.04
N VAL A 237 9.07 -0.33 13.53
CA VAL A 237 8.26 -1.54 13.59
C VAL A 237 8.32 -2.09 14.99
N LEU A 238 7.17 -2.51 15.54
CA LEU A 238 7.07 -3.16 16.84
C LEU A 238 6.49 -4.57 16.68
N GLU A 239 6.98 -5.54 17.43
CA GLU A 239 6.28 -6.80 17.70
C GLU A 239 5.87 -6.82 19.17
N VAL A 240 4.57 -6.92 19.42
CA VAL A 240 3.95 -6.76 20.74
C VAL A 240 3.19 -8.03 21.12
N THR A 241 3.36 -8.52 22.34
CA THR A 241 2.64 -9.69 22.85
C THR A 241 1.16 -9.36 23.13
N PRO A 242 0.27 -10.36 23.30
CA PRO A 242 -1.09 -10.12 23.80
C PRO A 242 -1.10 -9.38 25.15
N GLY A 243 -0.08 -9.61 25.98
CA GLY A 243 0.15 -8.90 27.25
C GLY A 243 0.69 -7.47 27.10
N LYS A 244 0.78 -6.94 25.86
CA LYS A 244 1.22 -5.58 25.52
C LYS A 244 2.71 -5.31 25.76
N GLU A 245 3.53 -6.36 25.82
CA GLU A 245 4.99 -6.23 25.95
C GLU A 245 5.64 -6.16 24.57
N ILE A 246 6.56 -5.21 24.38
CA ILE A 246 7.37 -5.13 23.15
C ILE A 246 8.49 -6.18 23.24
N VAL A 247 8.43 -7.20 22.37
CA VAL A 247 9.42 -8.29 22.34
C VAL A 247 10.43 -8.16 21.19
N TRP A 248 10.12 -7.35 20.19
CA TRP A 248 11.04 -7.00 19.11
C TRP A 248 10.71 -5.60 18.58
N ARG A 249 11.72 -4.85 18.13
CA ARG A 249 11.53 -3.52 17.51
C ARG A 249 12.65 -3.13 16.56
N ILE A 250 12.33 -2.30 15.58
CA ILE A 250 13.31 -1.52 14.80
C ILE A 250 12.92 -0.04 14.89
N GLY A 251 13.88 0.81 15.21
CA GLY A 251 13.75 2.26 15.22
C GLY A 251 14.45 2.95 14.04
N GLN A 252 14.34 4.28 14.02
CA GLN A 252 14.70 5.14 12.90
C GLN A 252 16.09 4.91 12.28
N HIS A 253 17.09 4.61 13.12
CA HIS A 253 18.50 4.49 12.73
C HIS A 253 19.12 3.15 13.12
N ASP A 254 18.29 2.14 13.42
CA ASP A 254 18.79 0.82 13.83
C ASP A 254 19.42 0.04 12.66
N LEU A 255 19.14 0.43 11.42
CA LEU A 255 19.61 -0.23 10.20
C LEU A 255 20.79 0.54 9.58
N PRO A 256 21.95 -0.10 9.34
CA PRO A 256 23.12 0.59 8.79
C PRO A 256 22.83 1.28 7.44
N GLY A 257 23.05 2.61 7.42
CA GLY A 257 22.87 3.42 6.21
C GLY A 257 21.41 3.64 5.77
N ILE A 258 20.43 3.17 6.56
CA ILE A 258 19.01 3.34 6.26
C ILE A 258 18.37 4.19 7.38
N THR A 259 17.69 5.25 6.97
CA THR A 259 16.86 6.08 7.84
C THR A 259 15.40 5.79 7.57
N LEU A 260 14.66 5.41 8.60
CA LEU A 260 13.21 5.26 8.50
C LEU A 260 12.50 6.61 8.68
N ALA A 261 11.34 6.76 8.04
CA ALA A 261 10.47 7.91 8.23
C ALA A 261 9.04 7.42 8.47
N TRP A 262 8.22 7.28 7.44
CA TRP A 262 6.85 6.83 7.61
C TRP A 262 6.73 5.34 7.32
N VAL A 263 6.80 4.50 8.35
CA VAL A 263 6.74 3.04 8.19
C VAL A 263 5.29 2.58 8.02
N THR A 264 4.92 2.24 6.79
CA THR A 264 3.53 1.93 6.42
C THR A 264 3.18 0.46 6.59
N GLN A 265 3.09 -0.31 5.49
CA GLN A 265 2.76 -1.74 5.54
C GLN A 265 3.93 -2.55 6.10
N VAL A 266 3.64 -3.43 7.06
CA VAL A 266 4.59 -4.39 7.61
C VAL A 266 4.06 -5.82 7.48
N ARG A 267 4.97 -6.79 7.33
CA ARG A 267 4.61 -8.21 7.23
C ARG A 267 5.76 -9.11 7.64
N ARG A 268 5.46 -10.15 8.40
CA ARG A 268 6.37 -11.28 8.64
C ARG A 268 6.30 -12.24 7.45
N LEU A 269 7.43 -12.53 6.83
CA LEU A 269 7.58 -13.47 5.72
C LEU A 269 7.71 -14.90 6.24
N PRO A 270 7.43 -15.94 5.41
CA PRO A 270 7.54 -17.35 5.83
C PRO A 270 8.92 -17.76 6.34
N ASN A 271 10.00 -17.11 5.87
CA ASN A 271 11.37 -17.35 6.33
C ASN A 271 11.69 -16.68 7.68
N GLY A 272 10.73 -15.98 8.29
CA GLY A 272 10.91 -15.26 9.55
C GLY A 272 11.38 -13.82 9.41
N ASN A 273 11.72 -13.36 8.19
CA ASN A 273 12.12 -11.97 7.97
C ASN A 273 10.93 -11.02 8.04
N THR A 274 11.18 -9.76 8.37
CA THR A 274 10.16 -8.70 8.37
C THR A 274 10.35 -7.81 7.14
N LEU A 275 9.32 -7.69 6.32
CA LEU A 275 9.25 -6.72 5.22
C LEU A 275 8.52 -5.47 5.71
N LEU A 276 9.05 -4.29 5.38
CA LEU A 276 8.43 -3.00 5.67
C LEU A 276 8.51 -2.04 4.47
N VAL A 277 7.51 -1.19 4.34
CA VAL A 277 7.49 -0.06 3.40
C VAL A 277 7.89 1.22 4.15
N ASN A 278 8.87 1.94 3.64
CA ASN A 278 9.49 3.12 4.25
C ASN A 278 9.15 4.39 3.45
N CYS A 279 7.90 4.84 3.59
CA CYS A 279 7.38 6.00 2.89
C CYS A 279 8.03 7.29 3.42
N HIS A 280 8.08 8.34 2.59
CA HIS A 280 8.56 9.68 2.95
C HIS A 280 10.03 9.83 3.39
N ALA A 281 10.83 8.76 3.38
CA ALA A 281 12.22 8.79 3.84
C ALA A 281 13.22 9.53 2.92
N GLY A 282 12.81 9.87 1.69
CA GLY A 282 13.61 10.61 0.72
C GLY A 282 14.28 9.73 -0.34
N PRO A 283 14.78 10.33 -1.45
CA PRO A 283 15.25 9.62 -2.65
C PRO A 283 16.51 8.76 -2.45
N ASP A 284 17.26 9.04 -1.39
CA ASP A 284 18.48 8.32 -1.04
C ASP A 284 18.19 7.09 -0.16
N GLN A 285 16.95 6.93 0.30
CA GLN A 285 16.52 5.83 1.17
C GLN A 285 15.74 4.77 0.37
N PRO A 286 15.87 3.47 0.71
CA PRO A 286 15.04 2.44 0.11
C PRO A 286 13.57 2.62 0.52
N GLN A 287 12.66 2.49 -0.45
CA GLN A 287 11.21 2.56 -0.22
C GLN A 287 10.66 1.27 0.39
N ILE A 288 11.36 0.14 0.21
CA ILE A 288 11.00 -1.16 0.79
C ILE A 288 12.26 -1.82 1.34
N VAL A 289 12.16 -2.39 2.53
CA VAL A 289 13.27 -3.04 3.24
C VAL A 289 12.80 -4.38 3.78
N GLU A 290 13.63 -5.41 3.64
CA GLU A 290 13.48 -6.69 4.31
C GLU A 290 14.62 -6.87 5.31
N VAL A 291 14.29 -7.26 6.54
CA VAL A 291 15.25 -7.48 7.61
C VAL A 291 15.09 -8.85 8.25
N THR A 292 16.20 -9.45 8.67
CA THR A 292 16.20 -10.72 9.42
C THR A 292 15.63 -10.52 10.84
N PRO A 293 15.32 -11.61 11.58
CA PRO A 293 14.99 -11.51 13.01
C PRO A 293 16.07 -10.80 13.85
N THR A 294 17.34 -10.94 13.45
CA THR A 294 18.51 -10.26 14.05
C THR A 294 18.70 -8.82 13.55
N LYS A 295 17.81 -8.32 12.69
CA LYS A 295 17.77 -6.96 12.12
C LYS A 295 18.85 -6.65 11.09
N ASP A 296 19.42 -7.69 10.48
CA ASP A 296 20.30 -7.53 9.33
C ASP A 296 19.48 -7.23 8.08
N VAL A 297 19.94 -6.29 7.25
CA VAL A 297 19.26 -5.95 5.99
C VAL A 297 19.47 -7.09 4.98
N ALA A 298 18.40 -7.80 4.63
CA ALA A 298 18.44 -8.93 3.71
C ALA A 298 18.16 -8.54 2.26
N TRP A 299 17.33 -7.51 2.05
CA TRP A 299 16.94 -7.04 0.72
C TRP A 299 16.39 -5.61 0.81
N THR A 300 16.55 -4.84 -0.25
CA THR A 300 16.00 -3.48 -0.39
C THR A 300 15.52 -3.24 -1.82
N PHE A 301 14.57 -2.31 -1.97
CA PHE A 301 14.10 -1.81 -3.26
C PHE A 301 14.02 -0.28 -3.25
N ARG A 302 14.52 0.32 -4.33
CA ARG A 302 14.48 1.77 -4.57
C ARG A 302 14.21 2.05 -6.05
N ASP A 303 13.12 2.75 -6.33
CA ASP A 303 12.76 3.21 -7.67
C ASP A 303 12.03 4.56 -7.61
N PHE A 304 12.80 5.63 -7.48
CA PHE A 304 12.31 7.02 -7.48
C PHE A 304 12.04 7.56 -8.89
N THR A 305 12.26 6.76 -9.93
CA THR A 305 11.92 7.12 -11.31
C THR A 305 10.50 6.70 -11.64
N THR A 306 10.11 5.50 -11.20
CA THR A 306 8.75 4.98 -11.35
C THR A 306 7.82 5.51 -10.28
N PHE A 307 8.28 5.47 -9.04
CA PHE A 307 7.55 5.90 -7.86
C PHE A 307 8.19 7.18 -7.31
N GLY A 308 7.50 7.84 -6.37
CA GLY A 308 8.00 9.03 -5.70
C GLY A 308 8.30 8.75 -4.23
N ASN A 309 8.19 9.81 -3.43
CA ASN A 309 8.43 9.74 -1.99
C ASN A 309 7.15 9.37 -1.21
N SER A 310 6.07 8.98 -1.89
CA SER A 310 4.75 8.73 -1.30
C SER A 310 4.24 7.35 -1.71
N LEU A 311 5.07 6.32 -1.52
CA LEU A 311 4.80 4.91 -1.80
C LEU A 311 4.42 4.22 -0.49
N PRO A 312 3.13 4.20 -0.11
CA PRO A 312 2.71 3.62 1.16
C PRO A 312 2.42 2.11 1.07
N VAL A 313 2.26 1.55 -0.13
CA VAL A 313 1.83 0.17 -0.33
C VAL A 313 2.71 -0.58 -1.31
N ALA A 314 2.99 -1.85 -0.99
CA ALA A 314 3.74 -2.74 -1.87
C ALA A 314 3.41 -4.22 -1.66
N ILE A 315 3.40 -4.94 -2.76
CA ILE A 315 3.36 -6.40 -2.84
C ILE A 315 4.69 -6.83 -3.44
N VAL A 316 5.50 -7.50 -2.65
CA VAL A 316 6.77 -8.07 -3.07
C VAL A 316 6.57 -9.56 -3.25
N ALA A 317 6.94 -10.10 -4.41
CA ALA A 317 6.93 -11.54 -4.64
C ALA A 317 7.85 -12.21 -3.61
N THR A 318 7.43 -13.34 -3.05
CA THR A 318 8.29 -14.13 -2.18
C THR A 318 9.52 -14.61 -2.95
N PRO A 319 10.70 -14.70 -2.30
CA PRO A 319 11.90 -15.24 -2.92
C PRO A 319 11.72 -16.71 -3.33
#